data_AF-A0A6I9Q0S7-F1
#
_entry.id   AF-A0A6I9Q0S7-F1
#
_cell.length_a   1.000
_cell.length_b   1.000
_cell.length_c   1.000
_cell.angle_alpha   90.00
_cell.angle_beta   90.00
_cell.angle_gamma   90.00
#
_symmetry.space_group_name_H-M   'P 1'
#
loop_
_entity.id
_entity.type
_entity.pdbx_description
1 polymer ?
#
loop_
_entity_poly.entity_id
_entity_poly.type
_entity_poly.pdbx_seq_one_letter_code
_entity_poly.pdbx_strand_id
1 'polypeptide(L)'
;MELWRQCAMWLIECRVLPENHRVTWEGAQVCDLAQALRDGVLLCQLLNNLMPQAVNLREINLRPQMSQFLCLKNIRMFLGVCQEKFDLKKSELFEAFDLFDVRDFAKVIDTLSILSHSPIATQKRLQPFPLGGCSPDDEIYSGLSDQIDETVDEDDDLYDFVEDEENEGDEIYEDLMRTEEQPEIVSRPQSKTM
;
A
#
# COMPACT_ATOMS: atom_id res chain seq x y z
N MET A 1 17.76 -13.15 -6.88
CA MET A 1 16.45 -12.51 -7.09
C MET A 1 16.68 -11.02 -7.11
N GLU A 2 16.16 -10.32 -8.11
CA GLU A 2 16.33 -8.86 -8.28
C GLU A 2 15.69 -8.09 -7.12
N LEU A 3 16.24 -6.91 -6.80
CA LEU A 3 15.80 -6.15 -5.62
C LEU A 3 14.35 -5.69 -5.73
N TRP A 4 13.93 -5.23 -6.92
CA TRP A 4 12.56 -4.79 -7.17
C TRP A 4 11.55 -5.92 -6.98
N ARG A 5 11.91 -7.18 -7.29
CA ARG A 5 11.04 -8.34 -7.05
C ARG A 5 10.86 -8.60 -5.56
N GLN A 6 11.91 -8.44 -4.76
CA GLN A 6 11.80 -8.55 -3.31
C GLN A 6 10.94 -7.42 -2.72
N CYS A 7 11.06 -6.20 -3.26
CA CYS A 7 10.18 -5.08 -2.94
C CYS A 7 8.71 -5.42 -3.24
N ALA A 8 8.41 -5.94 -4.44
CA ALA A 8 7.06 -6.34 -4.83
C ALA A 8 6.48 -7.41 -3.89
N MET A 9 7.27 -8.42 -3.52
CA MET A 9 6.85 -9.44 -2.54
C MET A 9 6.57 -8.82 -1.17
N TRP A 10 7.40 -7.90 -0.71
CA TRP A 10 7.18 -7.21 0.56
C TRP A 10 5.92 -6.35 0.55
N LEU A 11 5.60 -5.67 -0.56
CA LEU A 11 4.36 -4.92 -0.72
C LEU A 11 3.11 -5.83 -0.68
N ILE A 12 3.21 -7.04 -1.21
CA ILE A 12 2.15 -8.06 -1.11
C ILE A 12 1.98 -8.53 0.34
N GLU A 13 3.09 -8.82 1.06
CA GLU A 13 3.04 -9.16 2.49
C GLU A 13 2.42 -8.03 3.33
N CYS A 14 2.68 -6.78 2.93
CA CYS A 14 2.08 -5.59 3.53
C CYS A 14 0.60 -5.38 3.15
N ARG A 15 0.01 -6.25 2.31
CA ARG A 15 -1.37 -6.13 1.79
C ARG A 15 -1.62 -4.83 1.02
N VAL A 16 -0.62 -4.36 0.28
CA VAL A 16 -0.70 -3.16 -0.57
C VAL A 16 -0.93 -3.54 -2.03
N LEU A 17 -0.41 -4.70 -2.46
CA LEU A 17 -0.65 -5.27 -3.76
C LEU A 17 -1.32 -6.64 -3.61
N PRO A 18 -2.27 -7.00 -4.49
CA PRO A 18 -2.89 -8.32 -4.44
C PRO A 18 -1.90 -9.41 -4.89
N GLU A 19 -2.05 -10.62 -4.37
CA GLU A 19 -1.12 -11.75 -4.64
C GLU A 19 -1.05 -12.12 -6.13
N ASN A 20 -2.12 -11.89 -6.88
CA ASN A 20 -2.23 -12.17 -8.31
C ASN A 20 -1.92 -10.95 -9.21
N HIS A 21 -1.42 -9.85 -8.66
CA HIS A 21 -1.07 -8.64 -9.42
C HIS A 21 -0.02 -8.92 -10.51
N ARG A 22 -0.03 -8.18 -11.62
CA ARG A 22 0.87 -8.40 -12.77
C ARG A 22 2.35 -8.44 -12.42
N VAL A 23 2.76 -7.71 -11.37
CA VAL A 23 4.15 -7.67 -10.87
C VAL A 23 4.67 -9.03 -10.37
N THR A 24 3.78 -9.99 -10.08
CA THR A 24 4.16 -11.35 -9.65
C THR A 24 4.36 -12.31 -10.82
N TRP A 25 4.01 -11.92 -12.04
CA TRP A 25 4.12 -12.78 -13.21
C TRP A 25 5.59 -13.02 -13.59
N GLU A 26 5.87 -14.17 -14.23
CA GLU A 26 7.23 -14.54 -14.62
C GLU A 26 7.87 -13.51 -15.57
N GLY A 27 7.07 -12.98 -16.52
CA GLY A 27 7.48 -11.97 -17.49
C GLY A 27 7.46 -10.52 -16.99
N ALA A 28 7.04 -10.27 -15.75
CA ALA A 28 6.94 -8.92 -15.20
C ALA A 28 8.29 -8.19 -15.22
N GLN A 29 8.24 -6.90 -15.53
CA GLN A 29 9.38 -6.00 -15.56
C GLN A 29 9.30 -5.01 -14.39
N VAL A 30 10.43 -4.38 -14.08
CA VAL A 30 10.48 -3.32 -13.08
C VAL A 30 9.55 -2.13 -13.42
N CYS A 31 9.26 -1.90 -14.70
CA CYS A 31 8.30 -0.91 -15.16
C CYS A 31 6.89 -1.15 -14.59
N ASP A 32 6.46 -2.42 -14.49
CA ASP A 32 5.14 -2.77 -13.93
C ASP A 32 5.02 -2.32 -12.46
N LEU A 33 6.11 -2.48 -11.68
CA LEU A 33 6.16 -2.02 -10.30
C LEU A 33 6.21 -0.48 -10.22
N ALA A 34 6.99 0.16 -11.10
CA ALA A 34 7.09 1.61 -11.16
C ALA A 34 5.71 2.25 -11.46
N GLN A 35 4.95 1.70 -12.40
CA GLN A 35 3.59 2.14 -12.72
C GLN A 35 2.66 2.02 -11.52
N ALA A 36 2.62 0.86 -10.86
CA ALA A 36 1.74 0.62 -9.73
C ALA A 36 1.97 1.60 -8.56
N LEU A 37 3.21 2.07 -8.38
CA LEU A 37 3.57 3.01 -7.33
C LEU A 37 3.51 4.49 -7.77
N ARG A 38 3.44 4.75 -9.08
CA ARG A 38 3.72 6.07 -9.71
C ARG A 38 2.87 7.20 -9.16
N ASP A 39 1.64 6.91 -8.76
CA ASP A 39 0.69 7.92 -8.31
C ASP A 39 0.71 8.17 -6.80
N GLY A 40 1.50 7.38 -6.06
CA GLY A 40 1.69 7.48 -4.62
C GLY A 40 0.51 7.00 -3.76
N VAL A 41 -0.58 6.49 -4.33
CA VAL A 41 -1.75 6.00 -3.55
C VAL A 41 -1.36 4.76 -2.75
N LEU A 42 -0.79 3.75 -3.41
CA LEU A 42 -0.33 2.52 -2.77
C LEU A 42 0.76 2.77 -1.72
N LEU A 43 1.61 3.78 -1.94
CA LEU A 43 2.61 4.19 -0.95
C LEU A 43 1.97 4.77 0.31
N CYS A 44 0.90 5.56 0.19
CA CYS A 44 0.18 6.05 1.35
C CYS A 44 -0.54 4.91 2.09
N GLN A 45 -1.14 3.98 1.34
CA GLN A 45 -1.78 2.80 1.92
C GLN A 45 -0.79 1.90 2.66
N LEU A 46 0.42 1.72 2.13
CA LEU A 46 1.50 1.00 2.81
C LEU A 46 1.73 1.54 4.22
N LEU A 47 1.83 2.86 4.39
CA LEU A 47 2.05 3.45 5.70
C LEU A 47 0.90 3.17 6.66
N ASN A 48 -0.35 3.19 6.20
CA ASN A 48 -1.52 2.84 7.02
C ASN A 48 -1.54 1.36 7.41
N ASN A 49 -1.10 0.45 6.53
CA ASN A 49 -1.01 -0.97 6.86
C ASN A 49 0.09 -1.25 7.89
N LEU A 50 1.21 -0.51 7.83
CA LEU A 50 2.30 -0.60 8.80
C LEU A 50 1.92 0.03 10.15
N MET A 51 1.40 1.26 10.13
CA MET A 51 0.93 2.00 11.29
C MET A 51 -0.48 2.54 11.00
N PRO A 52 -1.52 2.05 11.70
CA PRO A 52 -2.88 2.55 11.52
C PRO A 52 -2.95 4.08 11.66
N GLN A 53 -3.69 4.73 10.76
CA GLN A 53 -3.88 6.19 10.73
C GLN A 53 -2.56 6.98 10.59
N ALA A 54 -1.55 6.39 9.94
CA ALA A 54 -0.32 7.09 9.57
C ALA A 54 -0.60 8.22 8.57
N VAL A 55 -1.45 7.97 7.59
CA VAL A 55 -1.90 8.92 6.56
C VAL A 55 -3.42 9.07 6.66
N ASN A 56 -3.89 10.31 6.68
CA ASN A 56 -5.31 10.61 6.53
C ASN A 56 -5.72 10.43 5.06
N LEU A 57 -6.48 9.37 4.74
CA LEU A 57 -6.84 9.08 3.34
C LEU A 57 -7.71 10.17 2.70
N ARG A 58 -8.39 11.00 3.51
CA ARG A 58 -9.14 12.18 3.02
C ARG A 58 -8.24 13.29 2.47
N GLU A 59 -6.96 13.26 2.80
CA GLU A 59 -5.98 14.26 2.36
C GLU A 59 -5.26 13.86 1.06
N ILE A 60 -5.37 12.59 0.63
CA ILE A 60 -4.80 12.09 -0.62
C ILE A 60 -5.88 11.95 -1.69
N ASN A 61 -5.46 11.77 -2.95
CA ASN A 61 -6.37 11.54 -4.07
C ASN A 61 -6.27 10.08 -4.48
N LEU A 62 -7.33 9.30 -4.25
CA LEU A 62 -7.35 7.85 -4.50
C LEU A 62 -7.51 7.51 -5.98
N ARG A 63 -8.05 8.45 -6.77
CA ARG A 63 -8.13 8.35 -8.23
C ARG A 63 -7.49 9.59 -8.87
N PRO A 64 -6.16 9.70 -8.85
CA PRO A 64 -5.47 10.89 -9.35
C PRO A 64 -5.49 11.00 -10.88
N GLN A 65 -5.92 9.97 -11.62
CA GLN A 65 -6.00 9.94 -13.10
C GLN A 65 -4.68 10.37 -13.76
N MET A 66 -3.55 9.99 -13.16
CA MET A 66 -2.20 10.42 -13.54
C MET A 66 -2.00 11.94 -13.64
N SER A 67 -2.85 12.73 -12.98
CA SER A 67 -2.64 14.16 -12.81
C SER A 67 -1.36 14.41 -12.03
N GLN A 68 -0.37 15.03 -12.68
CA GLN A 68 0.91 15.35 -12.07
C GLN A 68 0.75 16.04 -10.71
N PHE A 69 -0.17 17.00 -10.58
CA PHE A 69 -0.38 17.70 -9.32
C PHE A 69 -0.88 16.77 -8.21
N LEU A 70 -1.82 15.87 -8.52
CA LEU A 70 -2.42 14.95 -7.54
C LEU A 70 -1.44 13.84 -7.16
N CYS A 71 -0.77 13.22 -8.14
CA CYS A 71 0.26 12.20 -7.90
C CYS A 71 1.40 12.77 -7.04
N LEU A 72 1.94 13.93 -7.41
CA LEU A 72 3.01 14.56 -6.62
C LEU A 72 2.55 14.97 -5.22
N LYS A 73 1.27 15.31 -5.02
CA LYS A 73 0.72 15.57 -3.68
C LYS A 73 0.72 14.29 -2.84
N ASN A 74 0.24 13.18 -3.38
CA ASN A 74 0.22 11.88 -2.70
C ASN A 74 1.64 11.40 -2.35
N ILE A 75 2.58 11.45 -3.31
CA ILE A 75 3.98 11.06 -3.09
C ILE A 75 4.61 11.91 -1.99
N ARG A 76 4.39 13.23 -1.99
CA ARG A 76 4.90 14.10 -0.93
C ARG A 76 4.28 13.80 0.43
N MET A 77 3.02 13.37 0.48
CA MET A 77 2.38 12.92 1.71
C MET A 77 3.11 11.70 2.28
N PHE A 78 3.34 10.68 1.46
CA PHE A 78 4.14 9.51 1.84
C PHE A 78 5.52 9.92 2.40
N LEU A 79 6.26 10.75 1.67
CA LEU A 79 7.60 11.19 2.09
C LEU A 79 7.59 12.01 3.39
N GLY A 80 6.55 12.81 3.62
CA GLY A 80 6.36 13.56 4.87
C GLY A 80 6.13 12.62 6.05
N VAL A 81 5.20 11.68 5.91
CA VAL A 81 4.86 10.74 6.99
C VAL A 81 6.01 9.77 7.29
N CYS A 82 6.79 9.36 6.28
CA CYS A 82 8.01 8.58 6.51
C CYS A 82 9.01 9.30 7.44
N GLN A 83 9.16 10.62 7.30
CA GLN A 83 10.02 11.41 8.20
C GLN A 83 9.41 11.57 9.58
N GLU A 84 8.12 11.91 9.64
CA GLU A 84 7.45 12.32 10.87
C GLU A 84 7.11 11.13 11.80
N LYS A 85 6.72 9.98 11.23
CA LYS A 85 6.19 8.83 11.98
C LYS A 85 7.08 7.59 11.94
N PHE A 86 7.94 7.47 10.93
CA PHE A 86 8.83 6.31 10.75
C PHE A 86 10.31 6.63 10.97
N ASP A 87 10.63 7.88 11.31
CA ASP A 87 11.98 8.37 11.63
C ASP A 87 13.02 8.20 10.50
N LEU A 88 12.58 8.16 9.24
CA LEU A 88 13.50 8.14 8.09
C LEU A 88 14.18 9.51 7.94
N LYS A 89 15.49 9.50 7.69
CA LYS A 89 16.25 10.73 7.41
C LYS A 89 15.94 11.24 6.02
N LYS A 90 16.03 12.55 5.81
CA LYS A 90 15.90 13.17 4.48
C LYS A 90 16.87 12.56 3.44
N SER A 91 18.05 12.12 3.85
CA SER A 91 19.03 11.46 2.96
C SER A 91 18.67 10.03 2.56
N GLU A 92 17.69 9.43 3.23
CA GLU A 92 17.20 8.05 3.00
C GLU A 92 15.94 8.05 2.11
N LEU A 93 15.47 9.23 1.71
CA LEU A 93 14.25 9.44 0.94
C LEU A 93 14.58 9.84 -0.50
N PHE A 94 13.79 9.33 -1.43
CA PHE A 94 13.75 9.82 -2.80
C PHE A 94 13.01 11.18 -2.92
N GLU A 95 13.23 11.90 -4.01
CA GLU A 95 12.47 13.10 -4.34
C GLU A 95 11.21 12.75 -5.15
N ALA A 96 10.12 13.51 -5.02
CA ALA A 96 8.85 13.13 -5.65
C ALA A 96 8.92 12.87 -7.18
N PHE A 97 9.83 13.53 -7.89
CA PHE A 97 10.06 13.30 -9.33
C PHE A 97 10.90 12.06 -9.63
N ASP A 98 11.67 11.54 -8.67
CA ASP A 98 12.41 10.27 -8.83
C ASP A 98 11.45 9.12 -9.10
N LEU A 99 10.23 9.19 -8.55
CA LEU A 99 9.14 8.25 -8.80
C LEU A 99 8.21 8.70 -9.93
N PHE A 100 7.67 9.92 -9.88
CA PHE A 100 6.62 10.33 -10.83
C PHE A 100 7.10 10.35 -12.30
N ASP A 101 8.30 10.87 -12.54
CA ASP A 101 8.97 10.87 -13.85
C ASP A 101 9.93 9.67 -13.99
N VAL A 102 9.99 8.79 -12.99
CA VAL A 102 10.88 7.62 -12.91
C VAL A 102 12.35 7.95 -13.18
N ARG A 103 12.83 9.09 -12.65
CA ARG A 103 14.21 9.57 -12.87
C ARG A 103 15.25 8.74 -12.13
N ASP A 104 14.87 8.19 -10.98
CA ASP A 104 15.76 7.41 -10.12
C ASP A 104 14.94 6.40 -9.31
N PHE A 105 14.47 5.36 -9.99
CA PHE A 105 13.68 4.32 -9.35
C PHE A 105 14.49 3.47 -8.36
N ALA A 106 15.82 3.38 -8.54
CA ALA A 106 16.71 2.73 -7.59
C ALA A 106 16.57 3.35 -6.19
N LYS A 107 16.58 4.68 -6.09
CA LYS A 107 16.34 5.37 -4.81
C LYS A 107 14.97 5.08 -4.20
N VAL A 108 13.93 4.93 -5.01
CA VAL A 108 12.59 4.57 -4.52
C VAL A 108 12.64 3.19 -3.84
N ILE A 109 13.28 2.22 -4.48
CA ILE A 109 13.48 0.88 -3.93
C ILE A 109 14.34 0.91 -2.66
N ASP A 110 15.40 1.72 -2.63
CA ASP A 110 16.25 1.88 -1.44
C ASP A 110 15.48 2.48 -0.25
N THR A 111 14.64 3.50 -0.49
CA THR A 111 13.77 4.05 0.55
C THR A 111 12.81 3.00 1.10
N LEU A 112 12.19 2.20 0.24
CA LEU A 112 11.28 1.12 0.67
C LEU A 112 12.03 -0.01 1.42
N SER A 113 13.26 -0.30 1.02
CA SER A 113 14.15 -1.23 1.71
C SER A 113 14.43 -0.75 3.14
N ILE A 114 14.78 0.53 3.32
CA ILE A 114 14.99 1.14 4.64
C ILE A 114 13.70 1.12 5.47
N LEU A 115 12.56 1.47 4.87
CA LEU A 115 11.26 1.43 5.53
C LEU A 115 10.89 0.01 6.01
N SER A 116 11.20 -1.02 5.22
CA SER A 116 10.96 -2.42 5.60
C SER A 116 11.74 -2.84 6.86
N HIS A 117 12.90 -2.24 7.10
CA HIS A 117 13.72 -2.45 8.29
C HIS A 117 13.31 -1.59 9.49
N SER A 118 12.32 -0.71 9.33
CA SER A 118 11.85 0.14 10.44
C SER A 118 11.36 -0.71 11.62
N PRO A 119 11.49 -0.22 12.87
CA PRO A 119 10.95 -0.92 14.04
C PRO A 119 9.45 -1.22 13.92
N ILE A 120 8.70 -0.33 13.27
CA ILE A 120 7.25 -0.46 13.07
C ILE A 120 6.95 -1.64 12.11
N ALA A 121 7.67 -1.73 10.99
CA ALA A 121 7.48 -2.82 10.03
C ALA A 121 7.91 -4.18 10.60
N THR A 122 9.05 -4.24 11.28
CA THR A 122 9.57 -5.48 11.86
C THR A 122 8.69 -6.00 13.02
N GLN A 123 8.03 -5.13 13.79
CA GLN A 123 7.06 -5.52 14.82
C GLN A 123 5.83 -6.25 14.26
N LYS A 124 5.45 -5.95 13.01
CA LYS A 124 4.35 -6.62 12.29
C LYS A 124 4.73 -8.04 11.81
N ARG A 125 5.95 -8.52 12.09
CA ARG A 125 6.52 -9.81 11.65
C ARG A 125 6.63 -9.96 10.13
N LEU A 126 6.65 -8.84 9.41
CA LEU A 126 6.92 -8.78 7.98
C LEU A 126 8.43 -9.01 7.76
N GLN A 127 8.80 -9.76 6.72
CA GLN A 127 10.22 -9.99 6.44
C GLN A 127 10.77 -8.76 5.69
N PRO A 128 11.78 -8.05 6.23
CA PRO A 128 12.39 -6.94 5.50
C PRO A 128 13.16 -7.46 4.28
N PHE A 129 13.37 -6.57 3.31
CA PHE A 129 14.17 -6.84 2.12
C PHE A 129 15.32 -5.84 2.02
N PRO A 130 16.49 -6.19 1.43
CA PRO A 130 16.77 -7.46 0.77
C PRO A 130 17.08 -8.62 1.73
N LEU A 131 16.61 -9.81 1.37
CA LEU A 131 17.14 -11.07 1.87
C LEU A 131 18.48 -11.33 1.14
N GLY A 132 19.55 -11.60 1.89
CA GLY A 132 20.93 -11.61 1.39
C GLY A 132 21.15 -12.37 0.07
N GLY A 133 22.12 -11.90 -0.74
CA GLY A 133 22.41 -12.46 -2.07
C GLY A 133 21.74 -11.73 -3.24
N CYS A 134 21.31 -10.49 -3.03
CA CYS A 134 20.84 -9.60 -4.09
C CYS A 134 22.01 -8.89 -4.77
N SER A 135 21.99 -8.81 -6.10
CA SER A 135 22.87 -7.91 -6.85
C SER A 135 22.12 -6.59 -7.07
N PRO A 136 22.68 -5.44 -6.69
CA PRO A 136 22.22 -4.15 -7.20
C PRO A 136 22.62 -4.10 -8.67
N ASP A 137 21.64 -4.33 -9.55
CA ASP A 137 21.81 -4.18 -10.98
C ASP A 137 21.03 -2.94 -11.39
N ASP A 138 21.69 -1.78 -11.33
CA ASP A 138 21.04 -0.50 -11.61
C ASP A 138 20.74 -0.32 -13.11
N GLU A 139 21.33 -1.15 -13.98
CA GLU A 139 21.09 -1.11 -15.42
C GLU A 139 19.62 -1.42 -15.75
N ILE A 140 18.94 -2.21 -14.92
CA ILE A 140 17.52 -2.54 -15.11
C ILE A 140 16.59 -1.33 -14.98
N TYR A 141 17.04 -0.26 -14.30
CA TYR A 141 16.29 0.98 -14.16
C TYR A 141 16.53 1.96 -15.30
N SER A 142 17.50 1.67 -16.19
CA SER A 142 17.81 2.53 -17.31
C SER A 142 16.68 2.54 -18.35
N GLY A 143 16.31 3.72 -18.84
CA GLY A 143 15.26 3.88 -19.85
C GLY A 143 13.82 3.71 -19.33
N LEU A 144 13.61 3.63 -18.01
CA LEU A 144 12.26 3.59 -17.43
C LEU A 144 11.46 4.86 -17.70
N SER A 145 12.10 6.03 -17.68
CA SER A 145 11.42 7.31 -17.96
C SER A 145 10.77 7.35 -19.35
N ASP A 146 11.34 6.62 -20.32
CA ASP A 146 10.85 6.60 -21.68
C ASP A 146 9.67 5.63 -21.85
N GLN A 147 9.57 4.59 -21.00
CA GLN A 147 8.55 3.54 -21.07
C GLN A 147 7.30 3.84 -20.23
N ILE A 148 7.43 4.69 -19.21
CA ILE A 148 6.39 4.89 -18.20
C ILE A 148 5.12 5.59 -18.75
N ASP A 149 5.26 6.38 -19.82
CA ASP A 149 4.14 7.09 -20.44
C ASP A 149 3.42 6.25 -21.52
N GLU A 150 4.03 5.15 -22.00
CA GLU A 150 3.44 4.27 -23.02
C GLU A 150 2.49 3.22 -22.42
N THR A 151 2.47 3.11 -21.10
CA THR A 151 1.88 1.99 -20.34
C THR A 151 0.78 2.42 -19.37
N VAL A 152 0.25 3.63 -19.54
CA VAL A 152 -0.94 4.12 -18.84
C VAL A 152 -2.19 3.41 -19.37
N ASP A 153 -2.28 2.11 -19.13
CA ASP A 153 -3.56 1.43 -19.08
C ASP A 153 -4.21 1.81 -17.74
N GLU A 154 -5.46 2.26 -17.79
CA GLU A 154 -6.26 2.60 -16.61
C GLU A 154 -6.55 1.31 -15.82
N ASP A 155 -5.66 0.92 -14.90
CA ASP A 155 -5.94 -0.14 -13.92
C ASP A 155 -6.91 0.40 -12.85
N ASP A 156 -8.14 0.75 -13.27
CA ASP A 156 -9.19 1.29 -12.38
C ASP A 156 -9.46 0.36 -11.18
N ASP A 157 -9.31 -0.95 -11.39
CA ASP A 157 -9.52 -1.99 -10.37
C ASP A 157 -8.36 -2.09 -9.35
N LEU A 158 -7.23 -1.39 -9.55
CA LEU A 158 -6.06 -1.46 -8.65
C LEU A 158 -6.35 -0.89 -7.27
N TYR A 159 -7.31 0.01 -7.13
CA TYR A 159 -7.61 0.69 -5.86
C TYR A 159 -8.88 0.19 -5.19
N ASP A 160 -9.57 -0.80 -5.75
CA ASP A 160 -10.83 -1.33 -5.19
C ASP A 160 -10.69 -1.92 -3.78
N PHE A 161 -9.47 -2.29 -3.37
CA PHE A 161 -9.17 -2.77 -2.02
C PHE A 161 -8.61 -1.70 -1.08
N VAL A 162 -8.38 -0.48 -1.57
CA VAL A 162 -8.03 0.65 -0.71
C VAL A 162 -9.33 1.18 -0.14
N GLU A 163 -9.55 0.94 1.16
CA GLU A 163 -10.77 1.39 1.84
C GLU A 163 -10.83 2.92 1.87
N ASP A 164 -11.77 3.50 1.14
CA ASP A 164 -12.22 4.87 1.39
C ASP A 164 -12.90 4.85 2.77
N GLU A 165 -12.50 5.73 3.69
CA GLU A 165 -13.14 5.85 5.02
C GLU A 165 -14.66 6.12 4.96
N GLU A 166 -15.25 6.32 3.77
CA GLU A 166 -16.70 6.30 3.59
C GLU A 166 -17.32 4.94 4.01
N ASN A 167 -16.56 3.85 3.97
CA ASN A 167 -16.96 2.52 4.45
C ASN A 167 -17.01 2.41 5.98
N GLU A 168 -16.44 3.36 6.73
CA GLU A 168 -16.54 3.43 8.20
C GLU A 168 -18.02 3.65 8.62
N GLY A 169 -18.82 4.26 7.75
CA GLY A 169 -20.27 4.40 7.93
C GLY A 169 -21.04 3.08 7.82
N ASP A 170 -20.54 2.14 7.01
CA ASP A 170 -21.18 0.84 6.81
C ASP A 170 -21.00 -0.08 8.01
N GLU A 171 -19.82 -0.06 8.66
CA GLU A 171 -19.60 -0.78 9.91
C GLU A 171 -20.55 -0.29 11.02
N ILE A 172 -20.72 1.03 11.15
CA ILE A 172 -21.65 1.63 12.10
C ILE A 172 -23.10 1.25 11.77
N TYR A 173 -23.48 1.27 10.48
CA TYR A 173 -24.83 0.90 10.04
C TYR A 173 -25.12 -0.58 10.31
N GLU A 174 -24.20 -1.48 9.98
CA GLU A 174 -24.33 -2.92 10.26
C GLU A 174 -24.45 -3.20 11.77
N ASP A 175 -23.64 -2.53 12.61
CA ASP A 175 -23.74 -2.66 14.07
C ASP A 175 -25.08 -2.14 14.61
N LEU A 176 -25.61 -1.05 14.06
CA LEU A 176 -26.93 -0.52 14.43
C LEU A 176 -28.09 -1.40 13.94
N MET A 177 -27.93 -2.08 12.81
CA MET A 177 -28.92 -2.97 12.20
C MET A 177 -28.83 -4.41 12.71
N ARG A 178 -27.81 -4.73 13.50
CA ARG A 178 -27.63 -6.06 14.10
C ARG A 178 -28.76 -6.35 15.09
N THR A 179 -29.70 -7.18 14.68
CA THR A 179 -30.79 -7.64 15.55
C THR A 179 -30.25 -8.67 16.53
N GLU A 180 -30.25 -8.36 17.83
CA GLU A 180 -29.97 -9.34 18.87
C GLU A 180 -31.05 -10.44 18.82
N GLU A 181 -30.67 -11.67 18.49
CA GLU A 181 -31.52 -12.84 18.67
C GLU A 181 -31.84 -12.98 20.16
N GLN A 182 -33.08 -12.67 20.55
CA GLN A 182 -33.54 -12.86 21.93
C GLN A 182 -33.52 -14.37 22.26
N PRO A 183 -32.95 -14.78 23.42
CA PRO A 183 -32.99 -16.17 23.83
C PRO A 183 -34.44 -16.58 24.13
N GLU A 184 -34.91 -17.65 23.50
CA GLU A 184 -36.24 -18.22 23.71
C GLU A 184 -36.50 -18.51 25.20
N ILE A 185 -37.43 -17.78 25.80
CA ILE A 185 -37.93 -18.07 27.15
C ILE A 185 -38.80 -19.33 27.07
N VAL A 186 -38.20 -20.48 27.38
CA VAL A 186 -38.92 -21.76 27.55
C VAL A 186 -39.90 -21.63 28.72
N SER A 187 -41.18 -21.49 28.40
CA SER A 187 -42.26 -21.45 29.39
C SER A 187 -42.47 -22.83 30.03
N ARG A 188 -42.29 -22.89 31.35
CA ARG A 188 -42.49 -24.08 32.18
C ARG A 188 -44.00 -24.31 32.41
N PRO A 189 -44.55 -25.53 32.24
CA PRO A 189 -45.98 -25.74 32.41
C PRO A 189 -46.38 -25.67 33.89
N GLN A 190 -47.41 -24.88 34.18
CA GLN A 190 -48.00 -24.76 35.52
C GLN A 190 -48.74 -26.05 35.90
N SER A 191 -48.41 -26.60 37.07
CA SER A 191 -49.16 -27.65 37.76
C SER A 191 -50.62 -27.22 37.97
N LYS A 192 -51.58 -28.04 37.54
CA LYS A 192 -52.95 -27.99 38.04
C LYS A 192 -53.17 -29.16 38.98
N THR A 193 -53.31 -28.83 40.26
CA THR A 193 -53.93 -29.64 41.30
C THR A 193 -55.42 -29.78 41.00
N MET A 194 -55.90 -31.02 40.87
CA MET A 194 -57.19 -31.48 41.41
C MET A 194 -57.19 -33.00 41.47
#